data_AF-A0A355AJ42-F1
#
_entry.id   AF-A0A355AJ42-F1
#
_cell.length_a   1.000
_cell.length_b   1.000
_cell.length_c   1.000
_cell.angle_alpha   90.00
_cell.angle_beta   90.00
_cell.angle_gamma   90.00
#
_symmetry.space_group_name_H-M   'P 1'
#
loop_
_entity.id
_entity.type
_entity.pdbx_description
1 polymer ?
#
loop_
_entity_poly.entity_id
_entity_poly.type
_entity_poly.pdbx_seq_one_letter_code
_entity_poly.pdbx_strand_id
1 'polypeptide(L)'
;MSSPSPIDTDQPSSTVTALLQARRDKLAKLQELGIDPWGSRFDNSQAVASIRKEGESIAQDADDGPTVRVAGRIMLLRNAGRLVFLDLVDRTGRLQVMIGKKQVGPDTWPVVGCLDLGDI
;
A
#
# COMPACT_ATOMS: atom_id res chain seq x y z
N MET A 1 -39.43 -3.90 41.23
CA MET A 1 -38.00 -4.22 41.13
C MET A 1 -37.78 -4.80 39.75
N SER A 2 -37.46 -3.96 38.77
CA SER A 2 -37.30 -4.38 37.38
C SER A 2 -35.83 -4.67 37.12
N SER A 3 -35.52 -5.93 36.86
CA SER A 3 -34.19 -6.39 36.51
C SER A 3 -33.69 -5.68 35.25
N PRO A 4 -32.42 -5.25 35.18
CA PRO A 4 -31.84 -4.74 33.94
C PRO A 4 -31.63 -5.92 32.97
N SER A 5 -32.08 -5.74 31.73
CA SER A 5 -31.85 -6.66 30.61
C SER A 5 -30.35 -6.86 30.34
N PRO A 6 -29.93 -8.03 29.81
CA PRO A 6 -28.52 -8.29 29.55
C PRO A 6 -28.00 -7.34 28.47
N ILE A 7 -26.82 -6.79 28.73
CA ILE A 7 -26.07 -5.94 27.81
C ILE A 7 -25.74 -6.82 26.60
N ASP A 8 -26.31 -6.48 25.44
CA ASP A 8 -26.02 -7.13 24.17
C ASP A 8 -24.51 -6.97 23.89
N THR A 9 -23.81 -8.10 23.92
CA THR A 9 -22.35 -8.13 23.81
C THR A 9 -21.98 -7.96 22.34
N ASP A 10 -21.62 -6.72 22.01
CA ASP A 10 -20.77 -6.26 20.90
C ASP A 10 -20.38 -7.35 19.88
N GLN A 11 -21.32 -7.67 18.98
CA GLN A 11 -20.99 -8.42 17.76
C GLN A 11 -20.19 -7.47 16.86
N PRO A 12 -18.97 -7.84 16.39
CA PRO A 12 -18.25 -7.01 15.44
C PRO A 12 -19.16 -6.76 14.23
N SER A 13 -19.39 -5.49 13.90
CA SER A 13 -20.33 -5.11 12.84
C SER A 13 -19.96 -5.85 11.55
N SER A 14 -20.95 -6.38 10.84
CA SER A 14 -20.78 -7.20 9.63
C SER A 14 -19.81 -6.61 8.60
N THR A 15 -19.67 -5.29 8.59
CA THR A 15 -18.70 -4.54 7.79
C THR A 15 -17.24 -4.85 8.12
N VAL A 16 -16.86 -4.91 9.40
CA VAL A 16 -15.48 -5.22 9.81
C VAL A 16 -15.12 -6.64 9.39
N THR A 17 -16.04 -7.58 9.59
CA THR A 17 -15.87 -8.98 9.15
C THR A 17 -15.67 -9.08 7.63
N ALA A 18 -16.47 -8.34 6.85
CA ALA A 18 -16.31 -8.31 5.39
C ALA A 18 -14.96 -7.72 4.95
N LEU A 19 -14.48 -6.65 5.60
CA LEU A 19 -13.17 -6.07 5.33
C LEU A 19 -12.02 -7.03 5.65
N LEU A 20 -12.09 -7.73 6.79
CA LEU A 20 -11.09 -8.74 7.15
C LEU A 20 -11.08 -9.90 6.16
N GLN A 21 -12.25 -10.33 5.68
CA GLN A 21 -12.32 -11.38 4.66
C GLN A 21 -11.68 -10.93 3.34
N ALA A 22 -12.00 -9.73 2.86
CA ALA A 22 -11.40 -9.19 1.63
C ALA A 22 -9.87 -9.12 1.71
N ARG A 23 -9.31 -8.77 2.88
CA ARG A 23 -7.85 -8.80 3.09
C ARG A 23 -7.26 -10.20 3.03
N ARG A 24 -7.95 -11.20 3.60
CA ARG A 24 -7.52 -12.62 3.53
C ARG A 24 -7.55 -13.13 2.09
N ASP A 25 -8.57 -12.75 1.32
CA ASP A 25 -8.69 -13.15 -0.09
C ASP A 25 -7.53 -12.57 -0.92
N LYS A 26 -7.16 -11.31 -0.68
CA LYS A 26 -6.00 -10.67 -1.32
C LYS A 26 -4.68 -11.32 -0.92
N LEU A 27 -4.52 -11.68 0.37
CA LEU A 27 -3.35 -12.41 0.85
C LEU A 27 -3.21 -13.76 0.14
N ALA A 28 -4.30 -14.54 0.06
CA ALA A 28 -4.30 -15.81 -0.68
C ALA A 28 -3.94 -15.59 -2.15
N LYS A 29 -4.43 -14.50 -2.76
CA LYS A 29 -4.09 -14.17 -4.14
C LYS A 29 -2.62 -13.87 -4.35
N LEU A 30 -1.98 -13.15 -3.43
CA LEU A 30 -0.54 -12.90 -3.47
C LEU A 30 0.25 -14.22 -3.44
N GLN A 31 -0.16 -15.17 -2.59
CA GLN A 31 0.48 -16.48 -2.49
C GLN A 31 0.31 -17.29 -3.79
N GLU A 32 -0.88 -17.28 -4.41
CA GLU A 32 -1.11 -17.91 -5.72
C GLU A 32 -0.22 -17.32 -6.83
N LEU A 33 0.09 -16.02 -6.75
CA LEU A 33 1.00 -15.33 -7.65
C LEU A 33 2.49 -15.63 -7.35
N GLY A 34 2.78 -16.46 -6.34
CA GLY A 34 4.13 -16.79 -5.91
C GLY A 34 4.82 -15.67 -5.13
N ILE A 35 4.08 -14.70 -4.62
CA ILE A 35 4.60 -13.59 -3.82
C ILE A 35 4.47 -13.95 -2.33
N ASP A 36 5.59 -13.82 -1.60
CA ASP A 36 5.57 -13.91 -0.13
C ASP A 36 4.96 -12.62 0.45
N PRO A 37 3.77 -12.69 1.10
CA PRO A 37 3.09 -11.51 1.64
C PRO A 37 3.83 -10.85 2.81
N TRP A 38 4.79 -11.54 3.41
CA TRP A 38 5.59 -10.99 4.52
C TRP A 38 6.90 -10.37 4.05
N GLY A 39 7.17 -10.46 2.75
CA GLY A 39 8.35 -9.91 2.11
C GLY A 39 9.64 -10.57 2.57
N SER A 40 10.74 -9.89 2.28
CA SER A 40 12.09 -10.31 2.68
C SER A 40 12.92 -9.08 3.00
N ARG A 41 14.20 -9.28 3.33
CA ARG A 41 15.12 -8.17 3.59
C ARG A 41 15.14 -7.20 2.40
N PHE A 42 14.79 -5.94 2.65
CA PHE A 42 14.73 -4.89 1.63
C PHE A 42 15.91 -3.91 1.77
N ASP A 43 17.06 -4.36 1.28
CA ASP A 43 18.32 -3.62 1.38
C ASP A 43 18.37 -2.39 0.45
N ASN A 44 19.24 -1.44 0.80
CA ASN A 44 19.48 -0.20 0.06
C ASN A 44 18.25 0.69 -0.11
N SER A 45 17.26 0.57 0.80
CA SER A 45 16.17 1.53 0.88
C SER A 45 16.65 2.87 1.43
N GLN A 46 16.17 3.94 0.82
CA GLN A 46 16.47 5.31 1.18
C GLN A 46 15.30 5.89 1.98
N ALA A 47 15.62 6.78 2.93
CA ALA A 47 14.61 7.50 3.68
C ALA A 47 13.83 8.44 2.75
N VAL A 48 12.51 8.53 2.94
CA VAL A 48 11.64 9.41 2.13
C VAL A 48 12.12 10.87 2.17
N ALA A 49 12.54 11.38 3.33
CA ALA A 49 13.04 12.74 3.44
C ALA A 49 14.30 12.99 2.57
N SER A 50 15.18 12.00 2.46
CA SER A 50 16.38 12.09 1.61
C SER A 50 16.01 12.13 0.13
N ILE A 51 15.10 11.25 -0.30
CA ILE A 51 14.60 11.21 -1.68
C ILE A 51 13.94 12.55 -2.06
N ARG A 52 13.11 13.09 -1.16
CA ARG A 52 12.44 14.38 -1.40
C ARG A 52 13.43 15.51 -1.56
N LYS A 53 14.45 15.56 -0.70
CA LYS A 53 15.51 16.58 -0.77
C LYS A 53 16.28 16.50 -2.08
N GLU A 54 16.58 15.30 -2.58
CA GLU A 54 17.20 15.12 -3.89
C GLU A 54 16.26 15.61 -5.01
N GLY A 55 14.97 15.30 -4.91
CA GLY A 55 13.94 15.72 -5.85
C GLY A 55 13.75 17.23 -5.96
N GLU A 56 14.02 18.00 -4.91
CA GLU A 56 13.95 19.48 -4.93
C GLU A 56 14.95 20.11 -5.90
N SER A 57 16.02 19.41 -6.25
CA SER A 57 17.04 19.87 -7.19
C SER A 57 16.75 19.52 -8.65
N ILE A 58 15.71 18.72 -8.92
CA ILE A 58 15.33 18.30 -10.25
C ILE A 58 14.53 19.44 -10.90
N ALA A 59 14.92 19.82 -12.12
CA ALA A 59 14.16 20.79 -12.91
C ALA A 59 12.74 20.27 -13.14
N GLN A 60 11.73 21.14 -13.06
CA GLN A 60 10.32 20.75 -13.22
C GLN A 60 10.03 20.13 -14.60
N ASP A 61 10.84 20.49 -15.60
CA ASP A 61 10.72 20.03 -16.99
C ASP A 61 11.68 18.87 -17.31
N ALA A 62 12.35 18.29 -16.29
CA ALA A 62 13.17 17.11 -16.51
C ALA A 62 12.29 15.90 -16.83
N ASP A 63 12.58 15.24 -17.95
CA ASP A 63 11.87 14.01 -18.35
C ASP A 63 12.19 12.83 -17.40
N ASP A 64 13.36 12.85 -16.77
CA ASP A 64 13.86 11.78 -15.90
C ASP A 64 14.41 12.31 -14.57
N GLY A 65 14.32 11.48 -13.54
CA GLY A 65 14.87 11.71 -12.21
C GLY A 65 15.79 10.56 -11.75
N PRO A 66 16.40 10.69 -10.57
CA PRO A 66 17.23 9.63 -10.01
C PRO A 66 16.40 8.37 -9.76
N THR A 67 17.03 7.21 -10.00
CA THR A 67 16.43 5.93 -9.59
C THR A 67 16.58 5.78 -8.08
N VAL A 68 15.46 5.68 -7.38
CA VAL A 68 15.42 5.54 -5.93
C VAL A 68 14.79 4.21 -5.51
N ARG A 69 15.14 3.77 -4.30
CA ARG A 69 14.57 2.58 -3.68
C ARG A 69 14.00 2.97 -2.33
N VAL A 70 12.72 2.71 -2.11
CA VAL A 70 11.98 3.18 -0.94
C VAL A 70 11.05 2.10 -0.43
N ALA A 71 10.82 2.06 0.88
CA ALA A 71 9.81 1.24 1.52
C ALA A 71 9.07 2.08 2.56
N GLY A 72 7.79 1.80 2.76
CA GLY A 72 6.94 2.53 3.68
C GLY A 72 5.54 1.98 3.69
N ARG A 73 4.74 2.43 4.66
CA ARG A 73 3.34 2.01 4.77
C ARG A 73 2.48 2.77 3.77
N ILE A 74 1.58 2.07 3.09
CA ILE A 74 0.59 2.67 2.21
C ILE A 74 -0.46 3.38 3.08
N MET A 75 -0.49 4.71 3.02
CA MET A 75 -1.45 5.52 3.78
C MET A 75 -2.53 6.17 2.90
N LEU A 76 -2.34 6.15 1.58
CA LEU A 76 -3.33 6.54 0.59
C LEU A 76 -3.20 5.61 -0.61
N LEU A 77 -4.32 5.21 -1.21
CA LEU A 77 -4.35 4.42 -2.44
C LEU A 77 -5.53 4.88 -3.29
N ARG A 78 -5.25 5.25 -4.54
CA ARG A 78 -6.23 5.73 -5.53
C ARG A 78 -6.04 4.98 -6.84
N ASN A 79 -7.08 4.29 -7.28
CA ASN A 79 -7.08 3.57 -8.54
C ASN A 79 -7.69 4.44 -9.65
N ALA A 80 -6.95 4.61 -10.75
CA ALA A 80 -7.33 5.35 -11.94
C ALA A 80 -7.25 4.46 -13.20
N GLY A 81 -7.73 3.22 -13.10
CA GLY A 81 -7.85 2.27 -14.20
C GLY A 81 -6.52 1.60 -14.54
N ARG A 82 -5.70 2.23 -15.40
CA ARG A 82 -4.37 1.72 -15.79
C ARG A 82 -3.22 2.32 -14.98
N LEU A 83 -3.54 3.22 -14.07
CA LEU A 83 -2.63 3.87 -13.14
C LEU A 83 -3.15 3.67 -11.71
N VAL A 84 -2.25 3.47 -10.77
CA VAL A 84 -2.54 3.51 -9.34
C VAL A 84 -1.60 4.54 -8.71
N PHE A 85 -2.17 5.44 -7.91
CA PHE A 85 -1.42 6.40 -7.12
C PHE A 85 -1.50 6.01 -5.66
N LEU A 86 -0.37 5.91 -4.99
CA LEU A 86 -0.31 5.64 -3.57
C LEU A 86 0.63 6.60 -2.85
N ASP A 87 0.39 6.82 -1.56
CA ASP A 87 1.32 7.53 -0.71
C ASP A 87 2.00 6.52 0.23
N LEU A 88 3.32 6.38 0.08
CA LEU A 88 4.17 5.67 1.03
C LEU A 88 4.59 6.60 2.15
N VAL A 89 4.50 6.11 3.38
CA VAL A 89 4.92 6.83 4.58
C VAL A 89 5.94 6.00 5.34
N ASP A 90 7.11 6.59 5.58
CA ASP A 90 8.11 6.06 6.50
C ASP A 90 8.23 6.98 7.73
N ARG A 91 9.21 6.72 8.61
CA ARG A 91 9.46 7.55 9.81
C ARG A 91 9.92 8.98 9.51
N THR A 92 10.30 9.28 8.27
CA THR A 92 10.91 10.54 7.85
C THR A 92 9.99 11.39 7.00
N GLY A 93 8.97 10.81 6.36
CA GLY A 93 8.00 11.59 5.61
C GLY A 93 7.07 10.77 4.73
N ARG A 94 6.44 11.47 3.77
CA ARG A 94 5.50 10.94 2.79
C ARG A 94 6.03 11.13 1.37
N LEU A 95 5.94 10.09 0.55
CA LEU A 95 6.28 10.09 -0.87
C LEU A 95 5.11 9.53 -1.68
N GLN A 96 4.71 10.24 -2.73
CA GLN A 96 3.73 9.73 -3.68
C GLN A 96 4.42 8.82 -4.70
N VAL A 97 3.80 7.68 -5.01
CA VAL A 97 4.24 6.73 -6.02
C VAL A 97 3.13 6.56 -7.05
N MET A 98 3.48 6.65 -8.32
CA MET A 98 2.61 6.27 -9.43
C MET A 98 3.05 4.90 -9.95
N ILE A 99 2.10 3.98 -10.04
CA ILE A 99 2.29 2.65 -10.61
C ILE A 99 1.48 2.56 -11.90
N GLY A 100 2.15 2.47 -13.05
CA GLY A 100 1.51 2.30 -14.35
C GLY A 100 1.52 0.85 -14.83
N LYS A 101 0.40 0.36 -15.37
CA LYS A 101 0.31 -1.01 -15.93
C LYS A 101 1.36 -1.30 -16.99
N LYS A 102 1.66 -0.32 -17.85
CA LYS A 102 2.71 -0.44 -18.86
C LYS A 102 4.12 -0.52 -18.25
N GLN A 103 4.35 0.14 -17.13
CA GLN A 103 5.65 0.23 -16.47
C GLN A 103 6.00 -1.07 -15.73
N VAL A 104 5.04 -1.68 -15.03
CA VAL A 104 5.28 -2.91 -14.24
C VAL A 104 5.01 -4.20 -15.02
N GLY A 105 4.33 -4.11 -16.16
CA GLY A 105 4.03 -5.26 -17.02
C GLY A 105 2.84 -6.10 -16.55
N PRO A 106 2.40 -7.06 -17.37
CA PRO A 106 1.20 -7.87 -17.12
C PRO A 106 1.36 -8.86 -15.95
N ASP A 107 2.58 -9.30 -15.64
CA ASP A 107 2.83 -10.30 -14.59
C ASP A 107 2.81 -9.68 -13.19
N THR A 108 3.31 -8.44 -13.06
CA THR A 108 3.31 -7.69 -11.79
C THR A 108 1.99 -6.97 -11.54
N TRP A 109 1.25 -6.59 -12.59
CA TRP A 109 0.02 -5.82 -12.44
C TRP A 109 -1.04 -6.43 -11.51
N PRO A 110 -1.27 -7.76 -11.49
CA PRO A 110 -2.18 -8.40 -10.53
C PRO A 110 -1.82 -8.13 -9.06
N VAL A 111 -0.53 -8.01 -8.75
CA VAL A 111 -0.05 -7.69 -7.38
C VAL A 111 -0.57 -6.32 -6.94
N VAL A 112 -0.59 -5.33 -7.84
CA VAL A 112 -1.07 -3.97 -7.55
C VAL A 112 -2.54 -3.98 -7.10
N GLY A 113 -3.35 -4.90 -7.64
CA GLY A 113 -4.76 -5.07 -7.24
C GLY A 113 -4.95 -5.68 -5.85
N CYS A 114 -3.90 -6.26 -5.28
CA CYS A 114 -3.93 -6.88 -3.96
C CYS A 114 -3.47 -5.94 -2.85
N LEU A 115 -2.96 -4.74 -3.18
CA LEU A 115 -2.52 -3.75 -2.19
C LEU A 115 -3.72 -3.12 -1.46
N ASP A 116 -3.54 -2.86 -0.16
CA ASP A 116 -4.48 -2.14 0.69
C ASP A 116 -3.82 -1.07 1.55
N LEU A 117 -4.67 -0.15 2.06
CA LEU A 117 -4.26 0.84 3.07
C LEU A 117 -3.74 0.15 4.32
N GLY A 118 -2.51 0.44 4.69
CA GLY A 118 -1.84 -0.14 5.85
C GLY A 118 -0.82 -1.23 5.48
N ASP A 119 -0.75 -1.69 4.25
CA ASP A 119 0.28 -2.67 3.86
C ASP A 119 1.67 -1.99 3.76
N ILE A 120 2.75 -2.78 3.86
CA ILE A 120 4.16 -2.36 3.68
C ILE A 120 4.79 -3.24 2.60
#